data_AF-A0A1W2A6X5-F1
#
_entry.id   AF-A0A1W2A6X5-F1
#
_cell.length_a   1.000
_cell.length_b   1.000
_cell.length_c   1.000
_cell.angle_alpha   90.00
_cell.angle_beta   90.00
_cell.angle_gamma   90.00
#
_symmetry.space_group_name_H-M   'P 1'
#
loop_
_entity.id
_entity.type
_entity.pdbx_description
1 polymer ?
#
loop_
_entity_poly.entity_id
_entity_poly.type
_entity_poly.pdbx_seq_one_letter_code
_entity_poly.pdbx_strand_id
1 'polypeptide(L)'
;MDGFPCSISMKRESEMKNMYTEFAGAGTRDTGGGGIDMIGIVKGDITKFRADAIVNAANTGLLGGGGVDGAIHRAAGPELLEECRTLGGCKTGEAKITKGYRLPARFVIHTPGPVWRGGDHGEEELLANSYRSSLTLAAENDCKTIAFPSISTGVYGFPLDRAAAVAVKTICDFLDRDHRLGEVTMVCFDEKTRKAYEDAMASLYRGNGCGCKGHHSGS
;
A
#
# COMPACT_ATOMS: atom_id res chain seq x y z
N MET A 1 4.57 55.02 -1.72
CA MET A 1 3.75 54.09 -2.54
C MET A 1 4.30 52.73 -2.20
N ASP A 2 3.75 52.16 -1.14
CA ASP A 2 4.41 51.10 -0.38
C ASP A 2 3.60 49.82 -0.60
N GLY A 3 4.22 48.83 -1.25
CA GLY A 3 3.60 47.56 -1.60
C GLY A 3 4.49 46.40 -1.14
N PHE A 4 4.02 45.71 -0.11
CA PHE A 4 4.66 44.64 0.65
C PHE A 4 5.07 43.40 -0.17
N PRO A 5 6.09 42.63 0.29
CA PRO A 5 6.52 41.39 -0.34
C PRO A 5 5.60 40.20 0.00
N CYS A 6 5.32 39.36 -0.99
CA CYS A 6 4.54 38.13 -0.88
C CYS A 6 5.34 37.05 -0.10
N SER A 7 5.00 36.84 1.18
CA SER A 7 5.67 35.89 2.07
C SER A 7 4.86 34.61 2.35
N ILE A 8 4.09 34.10 1.39
CA ILE A 8 3.33 32.84 1.53
C ILE A 8 4.01 31.74 0.71
N SER A 9 5.12 31.17 1.21
CA SER A 9 5.68 29.95 0.59
C SER A 9 6.43 28.99 1.52
N MET A 10 6.61 29.27 2.82
CA MET A 10 7.48 28.42 3.66
C MET A 10 6.85 27.86 4.93
N LYS A 11 5.54 28.04 5.17
CA LYS A 11 4.88 27.54 6.40
C LYS A 11 4.19 26.18 6.30
N ARG A 12 4.07 25.57 5.11
CA ARG A 12 3.31 24.30 4.92
C ARG A 12 4.10 22.99 5.05
N GLU A 13 5.43 23.03 4.99
CA GLU A 13 6.24 21.81 5.12
C GLU A 13 6.39 21.34 6.58
N SER A 14 6.46 22.27 7.53
CA SER A 14 6.57 21.94 8.96
C SER A 14 5.27 21.39 9.55
N GLU A 15 4.11 21.82 9.04
CA GLU A 15 2.79 21.32 9.48
C GLU A 15 2.55 19.88 8.97
N MET A 16 2.97 19.57 7.73
CA MET A 16 2.93 18.22 7.18
C MET A 16 3.80 17.23 7.97
N LYS A 17 4.99 17.64 8.43
CA LYS A 17 5.88 16.79 9.25
C LYS A 17 5.32 16.50 10.64
N ASN A 18 4.63 17.47 11.25
CA ASN A 18 4.06 17.30 12.58
C ASN A 18 2.83 16.40 12.60
N MET A 19 2.04 16.36 11.53
CA MET A 19 0.86 15.49 11.44
C MET A 19 1.21 13.99 11.54
N TYR A 20 2.36 13.56 10.99
CA TYR A 20 2.77 12.14 11.02
C TYR A 20 3.39 11.70 12.36
N THR A 21 3.72 12.63 13.26
CA THR A 21 4.47 12.29 14.49
C THR A 21 3.58 12.18 15.74
N GLU A 22 2.34 12.70 15.72
CA GLU A 22 1.46 12.77 16.91
C GLU A 22 0.42 11.65 17.04
N PHE A 23 0.27 10.73 16.08
CA PHE A 23 -0.79 9.70 16.13
C PHE A 23 -0.50 8.45 16.99
N ALA A 24 0.41 8.54 17.96
CA ALA A 24 0.70 7.46 18.93
C ALA A 24 -0.12 7.57 20.25
N GLY A 25 -1.26 8.27 20.24
CA GLY A 25 -2.14 8.40 21.40
C GLY A 25 -3.51 7.79 21.14
N ALA A 26 -3.88 6.78 21.93
CA ALA A 26 -5.20 6.16 21.91
C ALA A 26 -6.30 7.20 22.17
N GLY A 27 -7.20 7.36 21.21
CA GLY A 27 -8.39 8.19 21.30
C GLY A 27 -9.35 7.80 20.17
N THR A 28 -10.60 7.51 20.54
CA THR A 28 -11.70 7.18 19.62
C THR A 28 -11.81 8.23 18.52
N ARG A 29 -11.54 7.86 17.27
CA ARG A 29 -11.61 8.77 16.11
C ARG A 29 -13.06 8.91 15.64
N ASP A 30 -13.54 10.14 15.71
CA ASP A 30 -14.72 10.62 15.03
C ASP A 30 -14.53 10.51 13.51
N THR A 31 -15.52 9.98 12.80
CA THR A 31 -15.45 9.51 11.41
C THR A 31 -15.45 10.66 10.40
N GLY A 32 -14.32 11.36 10.29
CA GLY A 32 -14.12 12.43 9.31
C GLY A 32 -12.85 12.31 8.45
N GLY A 33 -12.02 11.29 8.66
CA GLY A 33 -10.80 11.06 7.87
C GLY A 33 -11.07 10.23 6.62
N GLY A 34 -10.53 10.66 5.47
CA GLY A 34 -10.67 9.94 4.20
C GLY A 34 -9.85 8.65 4.17
N GLY A 35 -10.03 7.80 3.15
CA GLY A 35 -9.31 6.53 3.01
C GLY A 35 -7.78 6.66 3.05
N ILE A 36 -7.27 7.83 2.68
CA ILE A 36 -5.84 8.17 2.74
C ILE A 36 -5.28 8.30 4.17
N ASP A 37 -6.10 8.67 5.17
CA ASP A 37 -5.69 8.82 6.57
C ASP A 37 -5.48 7.46 7.26
N MET A 38 -5.97 6.39 6.64
CA MET A 38 -5.80 5.00 7.07
C MET A 38 -4.58 4.31 6.45
N ILE A 39 -3.80 5.03 5.62
CA ILE A 39 -2.58 4.51 5.00
C ILE A 39 -1.36 4.93 5.82
N GLY A 40 -0.74 3.96 6.49
CA GLY A 40 0.57 4.11 7.12
C GLY A 40 1.71 3.81 6.14
N ILE A 41 2.84 4.50 6.28
CA ILE A 41 4.07 4.21 5.53
C ILE A 41 5.22 4.08 6.52
N VAL A 42 5.90 2.94 6.50
CA VAL A 42 7.02 2.67 7.41
C VAL A 42 8.16 2.02 6.66
N LYS A 43 9.41 2.27 7.10
CA LYS A 43 10.54 1.44 6.68
C LYS A 43 10.67 0.24 7.62
N GLY A 44 10.76 -0.97 7.08
CA GLY A 44 10.92 -2.16 7.90
C GLY A 44 10.95 -3.48 7.15
N ASP A 45 10.99 -4.55 7.94
CA ASP A 45 10.93 -5.93 7.47
C ASP A 45 9.51 -6.45 7.69
N ILE A 46 8.79 -6.72 6.60
CA ILE A 46 7.40 -7.16 6.64
C ILE A 46 7.22 -8.49 7.37
N THR A 47 8.25 -9.34 7.44
CA THR A 47 8.19 -10.63 8.15
C THR A 47 8.08 -10.48 9.67
N LYS A 48 8.40 -9.29 10.19
CA LYS A 48 8.32 -8.94 11.62
C LYS A 48 7.09 -8.11 11.95
N PHE A 49 6.30 -7.72 10.96
CA PHE A 49 5.18 -6.82 11.14
C PHE A 49 4.00 -7.55 11.77
N ARG A 50 3.36 -6.93 12.77
CA ARG A 50 2.16 -7.45 13.43
C ARG A 50 0.95 -6.81 12.77
N ALA A 51 0.22 -7.61 12.00
CA ALA A 51 -1.05 -7.25 11.37
C ALA A 51 -1.92 -8.51 11.27
N ASP A 52 -3.19 -8.37 10.94
CA ASP A 52 -4.03 -9.54 10.65
C ASP A 52 -3.53 -10.25 9.39
N ALA A 53 -3.21 -9.51 8.34
CA ALA A 53 -2.62 -10.05 7.13
C ALA A 53 -1.35 -9.29 6.73
N ILE A 54 -0.34 -10.02 6.25
CA ILE A 54 0.73 -9.44 5.43
C ILE A 54 0.58 -9.91 3.99
N VAL A 55 1.01 -9.08 3.03
CA VAL A 55 1.00 -9.44 1.62
C VAL A 55 2.36 -9.94 1.17
N ASN A 56 2.36 -11.04 0.44
CA ASN A 56 3.51 -11.58 -0.25
C ASN A 56 3.45 -11.18 -1.74
N ALA A 57 4.48 -10.45 -2.20
CA ALA A 57 4.71 -10.20 -3.62
C ALA A 57 5.26 -11.48 -4.28
N ALA A 58 4.35 -12.39 -4.62
CA ALA A 58 4.66 -13.74 -5.07
C ALA A 58 4.88 -13.80 -6.60
N ASN A 59 5.28 -14.97 -7.07
CA ASN A 59 5.18 -15.35 -8.48
C ASN A 59 3.94 -16.23 -8.71
N THR A 60 3.55 -16.45 -9.96
CA THR A 60 2.31 -17.18 -10.31
C THR A 60 2.30 -18.64 -9.84
N GLY A 61 3.46 -19.23 -9.53
CA GLY A 61 3.55 -20.57 -8.96
C GLY A 61 3.15 -20.64 -7.49
N LEU A 62 3.27 -19.54 -6.72
CA LEU A 62 3.10 -19.50 -5.26
C LEU A 62 4.03 -20.42 -4.45
N LEU A 63 5.11 -20.95 -5.04
CA LEU A 63 5.99 -21.93 -4.40
C LEU A 63 7.24 -21.30 -3.77
N GLY A 64 7.15 -20.02 -3.39
CA GLY A 64 8.27 -19.23 -2.92
C GLY A 64 9.21 -18.74 -4.03
N GLY A 65 10.28 -18.06 -3.62
CA GLY A 65 11.22 -17.42 -4.54
C GLY A 65 12.32 -16.65 -3.82
N GLY A 66 12.84 -15.62 -4.49
CA GLY A 66 13.80 -14.66 -3.91
C GLY A 66 13.12 -13.45 -3.25
N GLY A 67 13.90 -12.44 -2.87
CA GLY A 67 13.37 -11.17 -2.35
C GLY A 67 12.46 -11.34 -1.13
N VAL A 68 11.36 -10.58 -1.10
CA VAL A 68 10.38 -10.61 -0.02
C VAL A 68 9.64 -11.95 0.06
N ASP A 69 9.38 -12.60 -1.07
CA ASP A 69 8.73 -13.92 -1.14
C ASP A 69 9.55 -14.98 -0.40
N GLY A 70 10.84 -15.08 -0.72
CA GLY A 70 11.76 -15.96 -0.01
C GLY A 70 11.90 -15.61 1.47
N ALA A 71 11.86 -14.33 1.84
CA ALA A 71 11.93 -13.89 3.24
C ALA A 71 10.69 -14.34 4.02
N ILE A 72 9.50 -14.15 3.46
CA ILE A 72 8.23 -14.58 4.05
C ILE A 72 8.21 -16.10 4.23
N HIS A 73 8.57 -16.89 3.21
CA HIS A 73 8.62 -18.35 3.32
C HIS A 73 9.61 -18.83 4.39
N ARG A 74 10.80 -18.23 4.48
CA ARG A 74 11.77 -18.59 5.53
C ARG A 74 11.25 -18.26 6.93
N ALA A 75 10.59 -17.12 7.10
CA ALA A 75 10.08 -16.68 8.39
C ALA A 75 8.82 -17.45 8.84
N ALA A 76 7.93 -17.79 7.90
CA ALA A 76 6.70 -18.53 8.19
C ALA A 76 6.94 -20.01 8.52
N GLY A 77 8.00 -20.61 7.97
CA GLY A 77 8.31 -22.03 8.12
C GLY A 77 7.84 -22.88 6.92
N PRO A 78 8.27 -24.16 6.84
CA PRO A 78 7.94 -25.07 5.74
C PRO A 78 6.44 -25.28 5.53
N GLU A 79 5.64 -25.13 6.59
CA GLU A 79 4.20 -25.33 6.59
C GLU A 79 3.50 -24.37 5.60
N LEU A 80 4.04 -23.16 5.41
CA LEU A 80 3.52 -22.21 4.40
C LEU A 80 3.62 -22.76 2.99
N LEU A 81 4.75 -23.37 2.64
CA LEU A 81 4.94 -23.96 1.31
C LEU A 81 4.01 -25.16 1.09
N GLU A 82 3.74 -25.94 2.15
CA GLU A 82 2.81 -27.07 2.09
C GLU A 82 1.39 -26.61 1.77
N GLU A 83 0.89 -25.56 2.43
CA GLU A 83 -0.42 -24.98 2.13
C GLU A 83 -0.43 -24.34 0.73
N CYS A 84 0.60 -23.60 0.33
CA CYS A 84 0.67 -23.00 -1.01
C CYS A 84 0.57 -24.04 -2.13
N ARG A 85 1.11 -25.26 -1.95
CA ARG A 85 0.97 -26.35 -2.94
C ARG A 85 -0.47 -26.77 -3.17
N THR A 86 -1.34 -26.62 -2.18
CA THR A 86 -2.77 -26.94 -2.30
C THR A 86 -3.55 -25.91 -3.11
N LEU A 87 -3.00 -24.71 -3.30
CA LEU A 87 -3.68 -23.61 -3.95
C LEU A 87 -3.68 -23.68 -5.48
N GLY A 88 -2.76 -24.42 -6.11
CA GLY A 88 -2.69 -24.53 -7.58
C GLY A 88 -2.26 -23.24 -8.29
N GLY A 89 -1.33 -22.48 -7.70
CA GLY A 89 -0.82 -21.21 -8.26
C GLY A 89 -1.81 -20.05 -8.19
N CYS A 90 -1.48 -18.90 -8.79
CA CYS A 90 -2.33 -17.71 -8.84
C CYS A 90 -2.00 -16.88 -10.08
N LYS A 91 -2.99 -16.27 -10.73
CA LYS A 91 -2.74 -15.43 -11.90
C LYS A 91 -2.26 -14.04 -11.48
N THR A 92 -1.57 -13.35 -12.38
CA THR A 92 -1.17 -11.97 -12.18
C THR A 92 -2.37 -11.07 -11.90
N GLY A 93 -2.27 -10.24 -10.86
CA GLY A 93 -3.36 -9.36 -10.43
C GLY A 93 -4.41 -10.03 -9.55
N GLU A 94 -4.39 -11.35 -9.38
CA GLU A 94 -5.26 -12.06 -8.43
C GLU A 94 -4.53 -12.26 -7.08
N ALA A 95 -5.25 -12.77 -6.07
CA ALA A 95 -4.69 -13.07 -4.76
C ALA A 95 -5.25 -14.37 -4.17
N LYS A 96 -4.45 -15.03 -3.33
CA LYS A 96 -4.86 -16.19 -2.51
C LYS A 96 -4.35 -16.06 -1.08
N ILE A 97 -5.04 -16.66 -0.13
CA ILE A 97 -4.74 -16.54 1.31
C ILE A 97 -4.32 -17.88 1.91
N THR A 98 -3.41 -17.81 2.86
CA THR A 98 -2.89 -18.91 3.69
C THR A 98 -2.76 -18.44 5.14
N LYS A 99 -2.49 -19.37 6.06
CA LYS A 99 -2.14 -19.02 7.44
C LYS A 99 -0.76 -18.35 7.50
N GLY A 100 -0.54 -17.53 8.54
CA GLY A 100 0.75 -16.90 8.82
C GLY A 100 1.81 -17.82 9.44
N TYR A 101 1.39 -18.96 10.00
CA TYR A 101 2.27 -19.93 10.65
C TYR A 101 3.15 -19.28 11.74
N ARG A 102 4.47 -19.27 11.56
CA ARG A 102 5.42 -18.69 12.53
C ARG A 102 5.53 -17.18 12.44
N LEU A 103 4.91 -16.55 11.44
CA LEU A 103 4.87 -15.10 11.34
C LEU A 103 4.04 -14.50 12.47
N PRO A 104 4.33 -13.24 12.87
CA PRO A 104 3.47 -12.51 13.79
C PRO A 104 2.07 -12.20 13.22
N ALA A 105 1.91 -12.27 11.90
CA ALA A 105 0.65 -12.05 11.21
C ALA A 105 -0.24 -13.30 11.20
N ARG A 106 -1.57 -13.13 11.22
CA ARG A 106 -2.51 -14.26 11.21
C ARG A 106 -2.57 -14.95 9.85
N PHE A 107 -2.48 -14.16 8.78
CA PHE A 107 -2.56 -14.63 7.40
C PHE A 107 -1.43 -14.09 6.53
N VAL A 108 -1.11 -14.83 5.47
CA VAL A 108 -0.35 -14.33 4.32
C VAL A 108 -1.26 -14.30 3.11
N ILE A 109 -1.38 -13.14 2.47
CA ILE A 109 -2.08 -12.99 1.19
C ILE A 109 -1.03 -12.94 0.08
N HIS A 110 -1.03 -13.94 -0.79
CA HIS A 110 -0.10 -14.06 -1.90
C HIS A 110 -0.71 -13.47 -3.16
N THR A 111 -0.05 -12.49 -3.75
CA THR A 111 -0.47 -11.89 -5.02
C THR A 111 0.71 -11.79 -5.99
N PRO A 112 0.61 -12.37 -7.20
CA PRO A 112 1.57 -12.13 -8.25
C PRO A 112 1.33 -10.77 -8.90
N GLY A 113 2.29 -9.87 -8.75
CA GLY A 113 2.31 -8.60 -9.48
C GLY A 113 2.74 -8.78 -10.95
N PRO A 114 2.50 -7.78 -11.81
CA PRO A 114 2.95 -7.83 -13.21
C PRO A 114 4.46 -7.63 -13.31
N VAL A 115 5.05 -8.27 -14.33
CA VAL A 115 6.41 -7.97 -14.78
C VAL A 115 6.35 -6.75 -15.68
N TRP A 116 7.21 -5.76 -15.44
CA TRP A 116 7.27 -4.56 -16.25
C TRP A 116 7.80 -4.84 -17.67
N ARG A 117 7.06 -4.42 -18.69
CA ARG A 117 7.40 -4.61 -20.11
C ARG A 117 7.34 -3.31 -20.91
N GLY A 118 7.45 -2.17 -20.24
CA GLY A 118 7.42 -0.85 -20.88
C GLY A 118 6.15 -0.04 -20.61
N GLY A 119 5.10 -0.65 -20.04
CA GLY A 119 3.89 0.04 -19.61
C GLY A 119 2.73 -0.01 -20.61
N ASP A 120 2.91 -0.67 -21.75
CA ASP A 120 1.92 -0.77 -22.82
C ASP A 120 1.16 -2.11 -22.81
N HIS A 121 1.32 -2.93 -21.77
CA HIS A 121 0.73 -4.26 -21.63
C HIS A 121 -0.31 -4.35 -20.50
N GLY A 122 -0.81 -3.21 -20.02
CA GLY A 122 -1.79 -3.14 -18.94
C GLY A 122 -1.20 -3.38 -17.55
N GLU A 123 0.11 -3.20 -17.38
CA GLU A 123 0.80 -3.50 -16.11
C GLU A 123 0.29 -2.64 -14.95
N GLU A 124 -0.08 -1.38 -15.18
CA GLU A 124 -0.64 -0.55 -14.11
C GLU A 124 -1.96 -1.10 -13.58
N GLU A 125 -2.85 -1.54 -14.47
CA GLU A 125 -4.14 -2.12 -14.08
C GLU A 125 -3.96 -3.48 -13.40
N LEU A 126 -3.03 -4.30 -13.89
CA LEU A 126 -2.68 -5.57 -13.23
C LEU A 126 -2.09 -5.35 -11.84
N LEU A 127 -1.26 -4.32 -11.67
CA LEU A 127 -0.72 -3.95 -10.36
C LEU A 127 -1.83 -3.45 -9.44
N ALA A 128 -2.74 -2.60 -9.93
CA ALA A 128 -3.92 -2.17 -9.18
C ALA A 128 -4.78 -3.37 -8.76
N ASN A 129 -4.96 -4.36 -9.64
CA ASN A 129 -5.67 -5.60 -9.31
C ASN A 129 -4.99 -6.38 -8.19
N SER A 130 -3.66 -6.50 -8.17
CA SER A 130 -2.95 -7.14 -7.05
C SER A 130 -3.28 -6.50 -5.69
N TYR A 131 -3.34 -5.17 -5.62
CA TYR A 131 -3.75 -4.47 -4.40
C TYR A 131 -5.23 -4.72 -4.10
N ARG A 132 -6.14 -4.51 -5.06
CA ARG A 132 -7.58 -4.70 -4.86
C ARG A 132 -7.94 -6.12 -4.41
N SER A 133 -7.47 -7.14 -5.11
CA SER A 133 -7.72 -8.54 -4.76
C SER A 133 -7.20 -8.89 -3.38
N SER A 134 -6.04 -8.34 -2.99
CA SER A 134 -5.50 -8.56 -1.65
C SER A 134 -6.34 -7.88 -0.56
N LEU A 135 -6.77 -6.63 -0.78
CA LEU A 135 -7.63 -5.89 0.14
C LEU A 135 -9.00 -6.56 0.29
N THR A 136 -9.62 -6.97 -0.83
CA THR A 136 -10.87 -7.72 -0.84
C THR A 136 -10.76 -8.99 0.00
N LEU A 137 -9.72 -9.79 -0.23
CA LEU A 137 -9.55 -11.06 0.47
C LEU A 137 -9.29 -10.86 1.98
N ALA A 138 -8.58 -9.80 2.35
CA ALA A 138 -8.41 -9.43 3.76
C ALA A 138 -9.75 -9.05 4.41
N ALA A 139 -10.54 -8.21 3.73
CA ALA A 139 -11.85 -7.80 4.21
C ALA A 139 -12.85 -8.97 4.32
N GLU A 140 -12.79 -9.93 3.40
CA GLU A 140 -13.59 -11.18 3.42
C GLU A 140 -13.18 -12.15 4.53
N ASN A 141 -11.95 -12.03 5.05
CA ASN A 141 -11.43 -12.86 6.15
C ASN A 141 -11.38 -12.09 7.49
N ASP A 142 -12.23 -11.07 7.64
CA ASP A 142 -12.37 -10.26 8.85
C ASP A 142 -11.06 -9.65 9.37
N CYS A 143 -10.10 -9.39 8.48
CA CYS A 143 -8.90 -8.64 8.83
C CYS A 143 -9.28 -7.17 9.07
N LYS A 144 -8.66 -6.54 10.07
CA LYS A 144 -8.74 -5.10 10.31
C LYS A 144 -7.47 -4.38 9.90
N THR A 145 -6.34 -5.08 9.94
CA THR A 145 -5.03 -4.53 9.60
C THR A 145 -4.37 -5.37 8.50
N ILE A 146 -3.83 -4.69 7.48
CA ILE A 146 -3.09 -5.34 6.39
C ILE A 146 -1.82 -4.58 6.06
N ALA A 147 -0.71 -5.30 5.89
CA ALA A 147 0.57 -4.72 5.51
C ALA A 147 1.04 -5.20 4.14
N PHE A 148 1.46 -4.27 3.29
CA PHE A 148 1.94 -4.53 1.94
C PHE A 148 3.44 -4.22 1.80
N PRO A 149 4.20 -5.05 1.07
CA PRO A 149 5.49 -4.64 0.54
C PRO A 149 5.27 -3.79 -0.73
N SER A 150 6.35 -3.30 -1.33
CA SER A 150 6.28 -2.70 -2.67
C SER A 150 6.22 -3.78 -3.75
N ILE A 151 5.01 -4.07 -4.25
CA ILE A 151 4.78 -5.14 -5.24
C ILE A 151 5.39 -4.74 -6.59
N SER A 152 6.04 -5.72 -7.25
CA SER A 152 6.67 -5.61 -8.58
C SER A 152 7.88 -4.68 -8.74
N THR A 153 8.31 -3.94 -7.72
CA THR A 153 9.41 -2.95 -7.83
C THR A 153 10.82 -3.54 -7.63
N GLY A 154 10.91 -4.84 -7.29
CA GLY A 154 12.16 -5.59 -7.23
C GLY A 154 12.52 -6.22 -8.57
N VAL A 155 12.66 -7.55 -8.60
CA VAL A 155 13.07 -8.32 -9.79
C VAL A 155 12.13 -8.12 -10.99
N TYR A 156 10.86 -7.78 -10.76
CA TYR A 156 9.87 -7.53 -11.81
C TYR A 156 10.01 -6.15 -12.46
N GLY A 157 10.89 -5.28 -11.95
CA GLY A 157 11.37 -4.09 -12.65
C GLY A 157 10.36 -2.95 -12.81
N PHE A 158 9.23 -2.97 -12.09
CA PHE A 158 8.24 -1.91 -12.18
C PHE A 158 8.83 -0.58 -11.68
N PRO A 159 8.74 0.53 -12.45
CA PRO A 159 9.24 1.82 -12.01
C PRO A 159 8.63 2.23 -10.67
N LEU A 160 9.49 2.43 -9.67
CA LEU A 160 9.10 2.61 -8.27
C LEU A 160 8.06 3.74 -8.09
N ASP A 161 8.29 4.91 -8.69
CA ASP A 161 7.40 6.06 -8.50
C ASP A 161 6.00 5.81 -9.10
N ARG A 162 5.93 5.10 -10.25
CA ARG A 162 4.66 4.69 -10.86
C ARG A 162 3.96 3.63 -10.01
N ALA A 163 4.70 2.63 -9.53
CA ALA A 163 4.14 1.59 -8.67
C ALA A 163 3.58 2.17 -7.36
N ALA A 164 4.30 3.12 -6.75
CA ALA A 164 3.86 3.80 -5.54
C ALA A 164 2.57 4.61 -5.79
N ALA A 165 2.49 5.35 -6.89
CA ALA A 165 1.29 6.09 -7.27
C ALA A 165 0.07 5.16 -7.48
N VAL A 166 0.25 4.05 -8.22
CA VAL A 166 -0.80 3.05 -8.43
C VAL A 166 -1.26 2.45 -7.09
N ALA A 167 -0.31 2.05 -6.24
CA ALA A 167 -0.60 1.45 -4.94
C ALA A 167 -1.41 2.38 -4.03
N VAL A 168 -0.91 3.58 -3.77
CA VAL A 168 -1.55 4.55 -2.87
C VAL A 168 -2.95 4.90 -3.37
N LYS A 169 -3.09 5.21 -4.67
CA LYS A 169 -4.39 5.52 -5.26
C LYS A 169 -5.37 4.36 -5.09
N THR A 170 -4.93 3.14 -5.41
CA THR A 170 -5.79 1.95 -5.34
C THR A 170 -6.25 1.64 -3.92
N ILE A 171 -5.34 1.76 -2.95
CA ILE A 171 -5.64 1.54 -1.54
C ILE A 171 -6.63 2.61 -1.04
N CYS A 172 -6.38 3.89 -1.34
CA CYS A 172 -7.29 4.97 -0.98
C CYS A 172 -8.69 4.77 -1.56
N ASP A 173 -8.78 4.51 -2.87
CA ASP A 173 -10.05 4.27 -3.57
C ASP A 173 -10.83 3.07 -2.98
N PHE A 174 -10.11 2.03 -2.51
CA PHE A 174 -10.73 0.87 -1.86
C PHE A 174 -11.28 1.26 -0.49
N LEU A 175 -10.47 1.92 0.35
CA LEU A 175 -10.84 2.29 1.72
C LEU A 175 -11.97 3.32 1.79
N ASP A 176 -12.10 4.17 0.78
CA ASP A 176 -13.22 5.10 0.62
C ASP A 176 -14.54 4.37 0.31
N ARG A 177 -14.48 3.15 -0.21
CA ARG A 177 -15.66 2.36 -0.64
C ARG A 177 -16.01 1.23 0.32
N ASP A 178 -15.01 0.64 0.96
CA ASP A 178 -15.15 -0.51 1.84
C ASP A 178 -14.51 -0.24 3.20
N HIS A 179 -15.36 -0.06 4.21
CA HIS A 179 -14.97 0.30 5.57
C HIS A 179 -14.76 -0.92 6.49
N ARG A 180 -14.68 -2.14 5.92
CA ARG A 180 -14.41 -3.35 6.72
C ARG A 180 -12.97 -3.42 7.21
N LEU A 181 -12.03 -2.89 6.42
CA LEU A 181 -10.63 -2.70 6.79
C LEU A 181 -10.44 -1.39 7.58
N GLY A 182 -9.55 -1.40 8.56
CA GLY A 182 -9.25 -0.25 9.41
C GLY A 182 -7.91 0.43 9.11
N GLU A 183 -6.84 -0.33 8.91
CA GLU A 183 -5.51 0.23 8.67
C GLU A 183 -4.77 -0.55 7.58
N VAL A 184 -4.16 0.17 6.64
CA VAL A 184 -3.30 -0.38 5.60
C VAL A 184 -1.90 0.20 5.75
N THR A 185 -0.89 -0.63 5.89
CA THR A 185 0.51 -0.17 6.02
C THR A 185 1.36 -0.57 4.82
N MET A 186 2.04 0.40 4.20
CA MET A 186 3.14 0.13 3.29
C MET A 186 4.43 -0.09 4.09
N VAL A 187 4.93 -1.33 4.11
CA VAL A 187 6.19 -1.71 4.74
C VAL A 187 7.29 -1.68 3.69
N CYS A 188 7.95 -0.54 3.58
CA CYS A 188 9.02 -0.29 2.62
C CYS A 188 10.33 -0.89 3.12
N PHE A 189 11.01 -1.69 2.29
CA PHE A 189 12.25 -2.35 2.70
C PHE A 189 13.40 -1.37 2.94
N ASP A 190 13.45 -0.30 2.15
CA ASP A 190 14.49 0.72 2.24
C ASP A 190 13.93 2.16 2.23
N GLU A 191 14.83 3.11 2.42
CA GLU A 191 14.53 4.54 2.51
C GLU A 191 14.05 5.13 1.17
N LYS A 192 14.56 4.61 0.05
CA LYS A 192 14.19 5.06 -1.29
C LYS A 192 12.74 4.67 -1.58
N THR A 193 12.37 3.43 -1.29
CA THR A 193 10.99 2.96 -1.38
C THR A 193 10.10 3.77 -0.47
N ARG A 194 10.47 3.97 0.81
CA ARG A 194 9.67 4.78 1.75
C ARG A 194 9.37 6.17 1.18
N LYS A 195 10.40 6.85 0.70
CA LYS A 195 10.28 8.19 0.11
C LYS A 195 9.34 8.22 -1.10
N ALA A 196 9.43 7.23 -2.00
CA ALA A 196 8.55 7.19 -3.17
C ALA A 196 7.06 7.07 -2.80
N TYR A 197 6.74 6.27 -1.77
CA TYR A 197 5.36 6.16 -1.26
C TYR A 197 4.90 7.44 -0.56
N GLU A 198 5.78 8.11 0.19
CA GLU A 198 5.48 9.42 0.80
C GLU A 198 5.21 10.49 -0.25
N ASP A 199 6.03 10.54 -1.30
CA ASP A 199 5.87 11.50 -2.40
C ASP A 199 4.58 11.23 -3.20
N ALA A 200 4.22 9.95 -3.41
CA ALA A 200 2.97 9.54 -4.03
C ALA A 200 1.74 9.95 -3.18
N MET A 201 1.79 9.70 -1.88
CA MET A 201 0.72 10.08 -0.94
C MET A 201 0.56 11.61 -0.86
N ALA A 202 1.66 12.36 -0.76
CA ALA A 202 1.63 13.82 -0.77
C ALA A 202 1.04 14.39 -2.08
N SER A 203 1.31 13.73 -3.21
CA SER A 203 0.75 14.13 -4.51
C SER A 203 -0.75 13.89 -4.59
N LEU A 204 -1.25 12.78 -4.02
CA LEU A 204 -2.68 12.49 -3.95
C LEU A 204 -3.43 13.52 -3.09
N TYR A 205 -2.89 13.89 -1.92
CA TYR A 205 -3.45 14.95 -1.07
C TYR A 205 -3.57 16.29 -1.82
N ARG A 206 -2.53 16.70 -2.57
CA ARG A 206 -2.56 17.93 -3.38
C ARG A 206 -3.60 17.88 -4.49
N GLY A 207 -3.77 16.71 -5.12
CA GLY A 207 -4.80 16.50 -6.14
C GLY A 207 -6.23 16.64 -5.61
N ASN A 208 -6.51 16.11 -4.42
CA ASN A 208 -7.82 16.20 -3.78
C ASN A 208 -8.13 17.61 -3.24
N GLY A 209 -7.12 18.41 -2.91
CA GLY A 209 -7.27 19.77 -2.41
C GLY A 209 -7.50 20.86 -3.46
N CYS A 210 -7.38 20.58 -4.76
CA CYS A 210 -7.43 21.61 -5.81
C CYS A 210 -8.85 21.87 -6.39
N GLY A 211 -9.90 21.35 -5.75
CA GLY A 211 -11.30 21.55 -6.15
C GLY A 211 -11.93 22.86 -5.66
N CYS A 212 -11.34 24.03 -5.89
CA CYS A 212 -12.01 25.31 -5.67
C CYS A 212 -12.57 25.86 -6.99
N LYS A 213 -13.89 25.75 -7.14
CA LYS A 213 -14.69 26.30 -8.23
C LYS A 213 -14.49 27.82 -8.37
N GLY A 214 -13.94 28.26 -9.51
CA GLY A 214 -14.11 29.62 -10.00
C GLY A 214 -15.31 29.68 -10.95
N HIS A 215 -16.54 29.68 -10.44
CA HIS A 215 -17.68 30.19 -11.20
C HIS A 215 -17.72 31.71 -11.01
N HIS A 216 -17.16 32.45 -11.96
CA HIS A 216 -17.52 33.86 -12.14
C HIS A 216 -18.50 33.95 -13.30
N SER A 217 -19.78 34.07 -12.95
CA SER A 217 -20.79 34.70 -13.79
C SER A 217 -20.54 36.21 -13.81
N GLY A 218 -20.16 36.76 -14.96
CA GLY A 218 -20.38 38.16 -15.34
C GLY A 218 -21.27 38.14 -16.58
N SER A 219 -22.55 38.52 -16.44
CA SER A 219 -23.09 39.87 -16.73
C SER A 219 -23.16 40.13 -18.23
#